data_AF-A0A7K2VQ14-F1
#
_entry.id   AF-A0A7K2VQ14-F1
#
_cell.length_a   1.000
_cell.length_b   1.000
_cell.length_c   1.000
_cell.angle_alpha   90.00
_cell.angle_beta   90.00
_cell.angle_gamma   90.00
#
_symmetry.space_group_name_H-M   'P 1'
#
loop_
_entity.id
_entity.type
_entity.pdbx_description
1 polymer ?
#
loop_
_entity_poly.entity_id
_entity_poly.type
_entity_poly.pdbx_seq_one_letter_code
_entity_poly.pdbx_strand_id
1 'polypeptide(L)'
;HGFSEVLYAFTSAANNNGSAFAGLNANTDWFNTTTGLAMLLGRFLPMVFVLALAGSLAAQRPVPESAGTLRTGKPLFAGLLAGTILIITGLTYFPALALGPLAEGLS
;
A
#
# COMPACT_ATOMS: atom_id res chain seq x y z
N HIS A 1 -14.07 -3.96 18.03
CA HIS A 1 -14.27 -4.14 16.58
C HIS A 1 -14.41 -2.82 15.81
N GLY A 2 -14.97 -1.74 16.39
CA GLY A 2 -15.27 -0.52 15.64
C GLY A 2 -14.06 0.18 15.01
N PHE A 3 -12.89 0.20 15.67
CA PHE A 3 -11.68 0.79 15.07
C PHE A 3 -11.18 -0.03 13.88
N SER A 4 -11.17 -1.37 13.98
CA SER A 4 -10.80 -2.27 12.90
C SER A 4 -11.67 -2.08 11.65
N GLU A 5 -12.98 -1.83 11.81
CA GLU A 5 -13.89 -1.59 10.69
C GLU A 5 -13.59 -0.28 9.96
N VAL A 6 -13.35 0.81 10.70
CA VAL A 6 -12.98 2.11 10.11
C VAL A 6 -11.61 2.02 9.45
N LEU A 7 -10.63 1.41 10.12
CA LEU A 7 -9.29 1.20 9.57
C LEU A 7 -9.33 0.41 8.26
N TYR A 8 -10.12 -0.67 8.22
CA TYR A 8 -10.26 -1.49 7.03
C TYR A 8 -10.94 -0.73 5.89
N ALA A 9 -12.01 0.03 6.17
CA ALA A 9 -12.70 0.83 5.15
C ALA A 9 -11.77 1.83 4.46
N PHE A 10 -10.96 2.58 5.23
CA PHE A 10 -10.00 3.53 4.66
C PHE A 10 -8.82 2.84 3.98
N THR A 11 -8.32 1.73 4.53
CA THR A 11 -7.23 0.96 3.91
C THR A 11 -7.66 0.42 2.55
N SER A 12 -8.86 -0.18 2.47
CA SER A 12 -9.43 -0.69 1.22
C SER A 12 -9.66 0.42 0.19
N ALA A 13 -10.25 1.53 0.62
CA ALA A 13 -10.51 2.69 -0.24
C ALA A 13 -9.21 3.30 -0.79
N ALA A 14 -8.23 3.58 0.07
CA ALA A 14 -6.95 4.18 -0.32
C ALA A 14 -6.11 3.25 -1.22
N ASN A 15 -6.24 1.93 -1.07
CA ASN A 15 -5.58 0.95 -1.94
C ASN A 15 -6.44 0.52 -3.14
N ASN A 16 -7.60 1.16 -3.34
CA ASN A 16 -8.56 0.84 -4.40
C ASN A 16 -8.92 -0.65 -4.51
N ASN A 17 -9.01 -1.36 -3.37
CA ASN A 17 -9.37 -2.79 -3.33
C ASN A 17 -10.88 -3.00 -3.49
N GLY A 18 -11.68 -2.25 -2.73
CA GLY A 18 -13.14 -2.29 -2.78
C GLY A 18 -13.78 -3.29 -1.80
N SER A 19 -13.00 -4.08 -1.05
CA SER A 19 -13.52 -4.92 0.04
C SER A 19 -14.01 -4.09 1.24
N ALA A 20 -14.94 -4.65 2.01
CA ALA A 20 -15.42 -4.07 3.26
C ALA A 20 -15.82 -5.18 4.26
N PHE A 21 -15.70 -4.91 5.57
CA PHE A 21 -16.29 -5.78 6.60
C PHE A 21 -17.81 -5.68 6.68
N ALA A 22 -18.40 -4.63 6.09
CA ALA A 22 -19.83 -4.39 5.98
C ALA A 22 -20.63 -4.23 7.30
N GLY A 23 -19.99 -4.18 8.47
CA GLY A 23 -20.63 -3.77 9.72
C GLY A 23 -20.65 -2.24 9.94
N LEU A 24 -19.76 -1.49 9.27
CA LEU A 24 -19.75 -0.03 9.26
C LEU A 24 -20.85 0.52 8.33
N ASN A 25 -21.77 1.34 8.86
CA ASN A 25 -22.71 2.11 8.03
C ASN A 25 -21.98 3.26 7.32
N ALA A 26 -21.36 2.96 6.17
CA ALA A 26 -20.58 3.90 5.39
C ALA A 26 -21.43 4.83 4.50
N ASN A 27 -22.75 4.65 4.41
CA ASN A 27 -23.61 5.50 3.59
C ASN A 27 -23.99 6.80 4.32
N THR A 28 -22.97 7.58 4.65
CA THR A 28 -23.10 8.94 5.19
C THR A 28 -22.28 9.88 4.33
N ASP A 29 -22.66 11.16 4.28
CA ASP A 29 -21.93 12.16 3.49
C ASP A 29 -20.44 12.21 3.88
N TRP A 30 -20.15 12.04 5.18
CA TRP A 30 -18.78 11.98 5.70
C TRP A 30 -17.98 10.82 5.10
N PHE A 31 -18.47 9.58 5.22
CA PHE A 31 -17.73 8.42 4.76
C PHE A 31 -17.68 8.36 3.24
N ASN A 32 -18.78 8.67 2.54
CA ASN A 32 -18.80 8.74 1.08
C ASN A 32 -17.76 9.75 0.54
N THR A 33 -17.68 10.94 1.15
CA THR A 33 -16.73 11.97 0.73
C THR A 33 -15.29 11.60 1.04
N THR A 34 -15.00 11.21 2.29
CA THR A 34 -13.61 10.96 2.73
C THR A 34 -13.01 9.69 2.11
N THR A 35 -13.79 8.61 1.98
CA THR A 35 -13.34 7.40 1.29
C THR A 35 -13.24 7.61 -0.22
N GLY A 36 -14.15 8.39 -0.82
CA GLY A 36 -14.05 8.81 -2.22
C GLY A 36 -12.78 9.62 -2.51
N LEU A 37 -12.41 10.55 -1.63
CA LEU A 37 -11.13 11.28 -1.71
C LEU A 37 -9.93 10.34 -1.52
N ALA A 38 -10.00 9.41 -0.57
CA ALA A 38 -8.95 8.41 -0.38
C ALA A 38 -8.75 7.55 -1.64
N MET A 39 -9.83 7.13 -2.31
CA MET A 39 -9.78 6.40 -3.58
C MET A 39 -9.18 7.25 -4.69
N LEU A 40 -9.60 8.52 -4.81
CA LEU A 40 -9.12 9.44 -5.85
C LEU A 40 -7.60 9.64 -5.73
N LEU A 41 -7.13 9.98 -4.52
CA LEU A 41 -5.71 10.20 -4.26
C LEU A 41 -4.92 8.90 -4.36
N GLY A 42 -5.44 7.80 -3.80
CA GLY A 42 -4.82 6.48 -3.88
C GLY A 42 -4.65 5.95 -5.30
N ARG A 43 -5.52 6.36 -6.23
CA ARG A 43 -5.45 5.94 -7.63
C ARG A 43 -4.57 6.85 -8.48
N PHE A 44 -4.87 8.14 -8.48
CA PHE A 44 -4.33 9.06 -9.49
C PHE A 44 -2.97 9.62 -9.09
N LEU A 45 -2.71 9.85 -7.80
CA LEU A 45 -1.44 10.40 -7.37
C LEU A 45 -0.27 9.41 -7.61
N PRO A 46 -0.37 8.11 -7.24
CA PRO A 46 0.66 7.13 -7.62
C PRO A 46 0.81 6.97 -9.13
N MET A 47 -0.29 7.04 -9.89
CA MET A 47 -0.24 6.95 -11.35
C MET A 47 0.58 8.10 -11.96
N VAL A 48 0.37 9.33 -11.50
CA VAL A 48 1.16 10.50 -11.93
C VAL A 48 2.63 10.30 -11.59
N PHE A 49 2.96 9.83 -10.39
CA PHE A 49 4.36 9.57 -10.01
C PHE A 49 5.00 8.44 -10.82
N VAL A 50 4.27 7.36 -11.12
CA VAL A 50 4.76 6.26 -11.96
C VAL A 50 5.00 6.72 -13.40
N LEU A 51 4.12 7.55 -13.96
CA LEU A 51 4.33 8.13 -15.30
C LEU A 51 5.52 9.09 -15.34
N ALA A 52 5.70 9.92 -14.31
CA ALA A 52 6.86 10.79 -14.18
C ALA A 52 8.16 9.97 -14.07
N LEU A 53 8.16 8.89 -13.28
CA LEU A 53 9.28 7.96 -13.18
C LEU A 53 9.56 7.28 -14.52
N ALA A 54 8.53 6.84 -15.23
CA ALA A 54 8.69 6.24 -16.56
C ALA A 54 9.33 7.21 -17.56
N GLY A 55 8.91 8.48 -17.56
CA GLY A 55 9.54 9.52 -18.38
C GLY A 55 11.02 9.75 -18.03
N SER A 56 11.35 9.78 -16.73
CA SER A 56 12.72 9.89 -16.24
C SER A 56 13.59 8.70 -16.66
N LEU A 57 13.07 7.48 -16.57
CA LEU A 57 13.77 6.26 -16.96
C LEU A 57 13.94 6.16 -18.48
N ALA A 58 12.95 6.60 -19.27
CA ALA A 58 13.01 6.58 -20.73
C ALA A 58 14.12 7.49 -21.30
N ALA A 59 14.49 8.55 -20.57
CA ALA A 59 15.60 9.43 -20.95
C ALA A 59 16.99 8.82 -20.64
N GLN A 60 17.05 7.74 -19.84
CA GLN A 60 18.31 7.11 -19.45
C GLN A 60 18.78 6.08 -20.47
N ARG A 61 20.10 5.88 -20.57
CA ARG A 61 20.69 4.83 -21.41
C ARG A 61 21.01 3.60 -20.55
N PRO A 62 20.64 2.38 -20.97
CA PRO A 62 21.07 1.16 -20.29
C PRO A 62 22.59 1.08 -20.19
N VAL A 63 23.10 0.74 -19.01
CA VAL A 63 24.54 0.54 -18.77
C VAL A 63 24.86 -0.96 -18.88
N PRO A 64 25.95 -1.35 -19.56
CA PRO A 64 26.38 -2.75 -19.64
C PRO A 64 26.62 -3.36 -18.26
N GLU A 65 26.40 -4.67 -18.13
CA GLU A 65 26.68 -5.39 -16.90
C GLU A 65 28.18 -5.36 -16.57
N SER A 66 28.48 -5.24 -15.27
CA SER A 66 29.84 -5.25 -14.73
C SER A 66 29.95 -6.24 -13.56
N ALA A 67 31.15 -6.41 -13.01
CA ALA A 67 31.35 -7.22 -11.81
C ALA A 67 30.54 -6.73 -10.59
N GLY A 68 30.15 -5.45 -10.54
CA GLY A 68 29.33 -4.87 -9.48
C GLY A 68 27.81 -4.96 -9.73
N THR A 69 27.36 -5.45 -10.88
CA THR A 69 25.92 -5.48 -11.22
C THR A 69 25.20 -6.58 -10.44
N LEU A 70 24.24 -6.18 -9.60
CA LEU A 70 23.40 -7.13 -8.87
C LEU A 70 22.44 -7.85 -9.81
N ARG A 71 22.44 -9.19 -9.78
CA ARG A 71 21.53 -10.00 -10.60
C ARG A 71 20.13 -10.07 -9.99
N THR A 72 19.19 -9.31 -10.54
CA THR A 72 17.81 -9.19 -10.04
C THR A 72 16.91 -10.40 -10.33
N GLY A 73 17.32 -11.30 -11.23
CA GLY A 73 16.58 -12.55 -11.54
C GLY A 73 16.87 -13.73 -10.61
N LYS A 74 17.68 -13.56 -9.55
CA LYS A 74 18.07 -14.64 -8.64
C LYS A 74 17.21 -14.68 -7.36
N PRO A 75 17.07 -15.84 -6.71
CA PRO A 75 16.33 -15.96 -5.44
C PRO A 75 16.78 -14.99 -4.35
N LEU A 76 18.07 -14.63 -4.32
CA LEU A 76 18.60 -13.63 -3.39
C LEU A 76 17.91 -12.27 -3.53
N PHE A 77 17.72 -11.78 -4.76
CA PHE A 77 17.03 -10.52 -4.99
C PHE A 77 15.54 -10.63 -4.68
N ALA A 78 14.91 -11.76 -5.03
CA ALA A 78 13.51 -12.01 -4.67
C ALA A 78 13.31 -11.98 -3.13
N GLY A 79 14.22 -12.60 -2.37
CA GLY A 79 14.21 -12.55 -0.91
C GLY A 79 14.41 -11.13 -0.36
N LEU A 80 15.36 -10.37 -0.92
CA LEU A 80 15.57 -8.97 -0.58
C LEU A 80 14.33 -8.12 -0.83
N LEU A 81 13.70 -8.28 -2.01
CA LEU A 81 12.49 -7.55 -2.40
C LEU A 81 11.32 -7.90 -1.46
N ALA A 82 11.07 -9.19 -1.23
CA ALA A 82 10.02 -9.64 -0.32
C ALA A 82 10.25 -9.14 1.11
N GLY A 83 11.48 -9.24 1.62
CA GLY A 83 11.84 -8.74 2.94
C GLY A 83 11.62 -7.23 3.06
N THR A 84 11.99 -6.46 2.04
CA THR A 84 11.77 -5.01 2.00
C THR A 84 10.28 -4.67 2.04
N ILE A 85 9.45 -5.35 1.23
CA ILE A 85 7.99 -5.16 1.22
C ILE A 85 7.40 -5.47 2.61
N LEU A 86 7.79 -6.59 3.21
CA LEU A 86 7.29 -7.01 4.54
C LEU A 86 7.71 -6.04 5.64
N ILE A 87 8.96 -5.59 5.65
CA ILE A 87 9.47 -4.66 6.66
C ILE A 87 8.75 -3.31 6.54
N ILE A 88 8.68 -2.74 5.34
CA ILE A 88 8.05 -1.42 5.14
C ILE A 88 6.56 -1.48 5.49
N THR A 89 5.86 -2.50 4.99
CA THR A 89 4.41 -2.66 5.26
C THR A 89 4.17 -2.94 6.74
N GLY A 90 4.95 -3.84 7.33
CA GLY A 90 4.87 -4.18 8.74
C GLY A 90 5.04 -2.97 9.63
N LEU A 91 6.14 -2.22 9.47
CA LEU A 91 6.42 -1.03 10.29
C LEU A 91 5.38 0.09 10.10
N THR A 92 4.82 0.23 8.90
CA THR A 92 3.80 1.26 8.61
C THR A 92 2.47 0.95 9.29
N TYR A 93 2.01 -0.31 9.22
CA TYR A 93 0.70 -0.71 9.74
C TYR A 93 0.73 -1.23 11.18
N PHE A 94 1.91 -1.53 11.73
CA PHE A 94 2.02 -2.16 13.05
C PHE A 94 1.28 -1.40 14.17
N PRO A 95 1.42 -0.06 14.34
CA PRO A 95 0.70 0.64 15.39
C PRO A 95 -0.83 0.54 15.25
N ALA A 96 -1.35 0.63 14.03
CA ALA A 96 -2.78 0.54 13.75
C ALA A 96 -3.30 -0.90 13.94
N LEU A 97 -2.55 -1.91 13.53
CA LEU A 97 -2.90 -3.32 13.73
C LEU A 97 -2.87 -3.72 15.20
N ALA A 98 -1.91 -3.19 15.96
CA ALA A 98 -1.79 -3.41 17.40
C ALA A 98 -3.03 -2.89 18.16
N LEU A 99 -3.54 -1.72 17.78
CA LEU A 99 -4.70 -1.08 18.43
C LEU A 99 -6.07 -1.59 17.93
N GLY A 100 -6.11 -2.28 16.78
CA GLY A 100 -7.34 -2.84 16.22
C GLY A 100 -7.37 -4.37 16.33
N PRO A 101 -7.09 -5.09 15.23
CA PRO A 101 -7.32 -6.52 15.15
C PRO A 101 -6.49 -7.35 16.14
N LEU A 102 -5.25 -6.94 16.46
CA LEU A 102 -4.42 -7.71 17.41
C LEU A 102 -4.92 -7.56 18.85
N ALA A 103 -5.30 -6.35 19.27
CA ALA A 103 -5.89 -6.14 20.58
C ALA A 103 -7.22 -6.90 20.72
N GLU A 104 -8.06 -6.87 19.68
CA GLU A 104 -9.36 -7.54 19.66
C GLU A 104 -9.26 -9.07 19.59
N GLY A 105 -8.23 -9.61 18.93
CA GLY A 105 -8.02 -11.06 18.84
C GLY A 105 -7.41 -11.69 20.11
N LEU A 106 -6.85 -10.88 21.00
CA LEU A 106 -6.24 -11.31 22.27
C LEU A 106 -7.16 -11.10 23.49
N SER A 107 -8.31 -10.45 23.31
CA SER A 107 -9.32 -10.19 24.34
C SER A 107 -10.47 -11.20 24.27
#